data_AF-A0A956HRS7-F1
#
_entry.id   AF-A0A956HRS7-F1
#
_cell.length_a   1.000
_cell.length_b   1.000
_cell.length_c   1.000
_cell.angle_alpha   90.00
_cell.angle_beta   90.00
_cell.angle_gamma   90.00
#
_symmetry.space_group_name_H-M   'P 1'
#
loop_
_entity.id
_entity.type
_entity.pdbx_description
1 polymer ?
#
loop_
_entity_poly.entity_id
_entity_poly.type
_entity_poly.pdbx_seq_one_letter_code
_entity_poly.pdbx_strand_id
1 'polypeptide(L)' 'VPAFERSIATVDRLPCDVLLSVHPDFSGLDAKLTARARGTTPDPFIDENACHAYAAAAAERLARRVAAER' A
#
# COMPACT_ATOMS: atom_id res chain seq x y z
N VAL A 1 -3.55 5.99 -17.65
CA VAL A 1 -2.71 7.21 -17.68
C VAL A 1 -1.26 6.79 -17.43
N PRO A 2 -0.39 6.84 -18.47
CA PRO A 2 0.90 6.13 -18.45
C PRO A 2 1.84 6.48 -17.30
N ALA A 3 1.85 7.74 -16.84
CA ALA A 3 2.69 8.14 -15.71
C ALA A 3 2.28 7.44 -14.40
N PHE A 4 0.98 7.37 -14.10
CA PHE A 4 0.49 6.67 -12.91
C PHE A 4 0.72 5.16 -13.01
N GLU A 5 0.46 4.55 -14.17
CA GLU A 5 0.66 3.12 -14.40
C GLU A 5 2.13 2.71 -14.17
N ARG A 6 3.08 3.51 -14.65
CA ARG A 6 4.52 3.26 -14.41
C ARG A 6 4.87 3.32 -12.93
N SER A 7 4.45 4.37 -12.22
CA SER A 7 4.75 4.51 -10.78
C SER A 7 4.14 3.39 -9.95
N ILE A 8 2.89 2.99 -10.24
CA ILE A 8 2.22 1.88 -9.58
C ILE A 8 3.02 0.58 -9.80
N ALA A 9 3.42 0.28 -11.04
CA ALA A 9 4.21 -0.91 -11.36
C ALA A 9 5.64 -0.88 -10.77
N THR A 10 6.19 0.31 -10.50
CA THR A 10 7.46 0.42 -9.76
C THR A 10 7.28 0.02 -8.31
N VAL A 11 6.27 0.55 -7.62
CA VAL A 11 6.01 0.24 -6.21
C VAL A 11 5.66 -1.24 -6.02
N ASP A 12 4.89 -1.81 -6.94
CA ASP A 12 4.51 -3.23 -6.97
C ASP A 12 5.69 -4.22 -6.91
N ARG A 13 6.85 -3.82 -7.45
CA ARG A 13 8.03 -4.69 -7.60
C ARG A 13 9.14 -4.42 -6.59
N LEU A 14 8.92 -3.53 -5.62
CA LEU A 14 9.91 -3.25 -4.59
C LEU A 14 10.03 -4.44 -3.63
N PRO A 15 11.25 -4.87 -3.25
CA PRO A 15 11.45 -5.59 -2.00
C PRO A 15 10.91 -4.73 -0.86
N CYS A 16 9.91 -5.22 -0.14
CA CYS A 16 9.08 -4.37 0.72
C CYS A 16 8.64 -5.10 1.98
N ASP A 17 9.56 -5.23 2.94
CA ASP A 17 9.27 -5.87 4.23
C ASP A 17 8.38 -4.98 5.12
N VAL A 18 8.51 -3.66 5.00
CA VAL A 18 7.76 -2.66 5.78
C VAL A 18 7.34 -1.51 4.86
N LEU A 19 6.04 -1.31 4.70
CA LEU A 19 5.47 -0.17 3.99
C LEU A 19 5.02 0.93 4.96
N LEU A 20 5.46 2.16 4.68
CA LEU A 20 4.92 3.39 5.25
C LEU A 20 4.48 4.31 4.11
N SER A 21 3.18 4.57 3.98
CA SER A 21 2.66 5.49 2.98
C SER A 21 2.64 6.93 3.49
N VAL A 22 2.75 7.90 2.57
CA VAL A 22 2.71 9.34 2.88
C VAL A 22 1.42 9.72 3.62
N HIS A 23 0.29 9.19 3.16
CA HIS A 23 -0.96 9.20 3.93
C HIS A 23 -1.06 7.89 4.71
N PRO A 24 -0.95 7.92 6.05
CA PRO A 24 -0.82 6.72 6.89
C PRO A 24 -1.96 5.69 6.74
N ASP A 25 -3.16 6.16 6.42
CA ASP A 25 -4.35 5.34 6.27
C ASP A 25 -4.22 4.31 5.15
N PHE A 26 -3.37 4.57 4.15
CA PHE A 26 -3.17 3.62 3.06
C PHE A 26 -2.24 2.44 3.39
N SER A 27 -1.50 2.51 4.49
CA SER A 27 -0.68 1.40 5.00
C SER A 27 -1.18 0.84 6.33
N GLY A 28 -2.34 1.31 6.82
CA GLY A 28 -2.96 0.86 8.07
C GLY A 28 -2.14 1.22 9.32
N LEU A 29 -1.48 2.38 9.32
CA LEU A 29 -0.47 2.72 10.33
C LEU A 29 -1.00 2.65 11.77
N ASP A 30 -2.15 3.24 12.05
CA ASP A 30 -2.72 3.31 13.42
C ASP A 30 -3.06 1.93 13.97
N ALA A 31 -3.59 1.04 13.12
CA ALA A 31 -3.90 -0.34 13.50
C ALA A 31 -2.61 -1.12 13.84
N LYS A 32 -1.56 -0.95 13.03
CA LYS A 32 -0.25 -1.58 13.25
C LYS A 32 0.42 -1.05 14.53
N LEU A 33 0.38 0.27 14.76
CA LEU A 33 0.88 0.88 16.00
C LEU A 33 0.16 0.32 17.23
N THR A 34 -1.17 0.23 17.17
CA THR A 34 -1.99 -0.32 18.25
C THR A 34 -1.65 -1.79 18.52
N ALA A 35 -1.52 -2.61 17.48
CA ALA A 35 -1.15 -4.02 17.60
C ALA A 35 0.26 -4.18 18.20
N ARG A 36 1.21 -3.33 17.78
CA ARG A 36 2.58 -3.34 18.30
C ARG A 36 2.64 -2.95 19.77
N ALA A 37 1.88 -1.93 20.18
CA ALA A 37 1.76 -1.51 21.57
C ALA A 37 1.17 -2.60 22.48
N ARG A 38 0.37 -3.52 21.91
CA ARG A 38 -0.17 -4.70 22.62
C ARG A 38 0.79 -5.89 22.64
N GLY A 39 2.00 -5.77 22.08
CA GLY A 39 2.98 -6.85 22.03
C GLY A 39 2.67 -7.94 21.01
N THR A 40 1.96 -7.61 19.92
CA THR A 40 1.68 -8.58 18.84
C THR A 40 2.99 -9.10 18.26
N THR A 41 3.07 -10.43 18.08
CA THR A 41 4.20 -11.12 17.44
C THR A 41 3.68 -12.02 16.31
N PRO A 42 4.29 -12.02 15.11
CA PRO A 42 5.41 -11.17 14.68
C PRO A 42 5.06 -9.67 14.64
N ASP A 43 6.05 -8.80 14.50
CA ASP A 43 5.85 -7.34 14.46
C ASP A 43 4.84 -7.00 13.35
N PRO A 44 3.71 -6.33 13.65
CA PRO A 44 2.64 -6.08 12.67
C PRO A 44 3.04 -5.16 11.52
N PHE A 45 4.23 -4.55 11.57
CA PHE A 45 4.80 -3.80 10.46
C PHE A 45 5.44 -4.67 9.39
N ILE A 46 5.83 -5.90 9.71
CA ILE A 46 6.49 -6.81 8.77
C ILE A 46 5.43 -7.50 7.92
N ASP A 47 5.38 -7.12 6.65
CA ASP A 47 4.51 -7.68 5.62
C ASP A 47 5.16 -7.49 4.25
N GLU A 48 5.80 -8.55 3.75
CA GLU A 48 6.49 -8.59 2.46
C GLU A 48 5.55 -8.30 1.27
N ASN A 49 4.24 -8.42 1.47
CA ASN A 49 3.23 -8.19 0.43
C ASN A 49 2.64 -6.76 0.49
N ALA A 50 3.10 -5.90 1.41
CA ALA A 50 2.46 -4.62 1.66
C ALA A 50 2.53 -3.66 0.45
N CYS A 51 3.67 -3.59 -0.25
CA CYS A 51 3.80 -2.76 -1.44
C CYS A 51 2.95 -3.27 -2.61
N HIS A 52 2.86 -4.59 -2.80
CA HIS A 52 2.00 -5.21 -3.82
C HIS A 52 0.52 -4.88 -3.56
N ALA A 53 0.06 -5.06 -2.31
CA ALA A 53 -1.32 -4.74 -1.93
C ALA A 53 -1.65 -3.24 -2.11
N TYR A 54 -0.72 -2.35 -1.73
CA TYR A 54 -0.88 -0.91 -1.92
C TYR A 54 -0.94 -0.53 -3.41
N ALA A 55 -0.06 -1.10 -4.24
CA ALA A 55 -0.06 -0.88 -5.68
C ALA A 55 -1.34 -1.37 -6.36
N ALA A 56 -1.83 -2.55 -5.98
CA ALA A 56 -3.09 -3.11 -6.49
C ALA A 56 -4.29 -2.18 -6.16
N ALA A 57 -4.38 -1.69 -4.93
CA ALA A 57 -5.43 -0.75 -4.53
C ALA A 57 -5.35 0.58 -5.31
N ALA A 58 -4.14 1.08 -5.59
CA ALA A 58 -3.94 2.26 -6.42
C ALA A 58 -4.34 2.03 -7.88
N ALA A 59 -4.02 0.85 -8.45
CA ALA A 59 -4.39 0.47 -9.81
C ALA A 59 -5.91 0.41 -9.98
N GLU A 60 -6.62 -0.19 -9.02
CA GLU A 60 -8.07 -0.29 -9.03
C GLU A 60 -8.73 1.10 -8.96
N ARG A 61 -8.24 1.98 -8.08
CA ARG A 61 -8.73 3.37 -7.97
C ARG A 61 -8.52 4.15 -9.27
N LEU A 62 -7.35 4.01 -9.89
CA LEU A 62 -7.06 4.67 -11.17
C LEU A 62 -8.02 4.16 -12.26
N ALA A 63 -8.22 2.85 -12.37
CA ALA A 63 -9.12 2.26 -13.35
C ALA A 63 -10.56 2.78 -13.18
N ARG A 64 -11.07 2.81 -11.95
CA ARG A 64 -12.40 3.38 -11.66
C ARG A 64 -12.49 4.86 -12.04
N ARG A 65 -11.46 5.65 -11.71
CA ARG A 65 -11.43 7.08 -12.04
C ARG A 65 -11.45 7.32 -13.54
N VAL A 66 -10.60 6.63 -14.29
CA VAL A 66 -10.55 6.73 -15.76
C VAL A 66 -11.88 6.33 -16.40
N ALA A 67 -12.55 5.29 -15.88
CA ALA A 67 -13.86 4.89 -16.39
C ALA A 67 -14.94 5.95 -16.14
N ALA A 68 -14.89 6.65 -15.01
CA ALA A 68 -15.84 7.70 -14.66
C ALA A 68 -15.63 9.03 -15.41
N GLU A 69 -14.46 9.23 -16.01
CA GLU A 69 -14.08 10.45 -16.76
C GLU A 69 -14.17 10.29 -18.28
N ARG A 70 -14.61 9.13 -18.77
CA ARG A 70 -14.88 8.89 -20.19
C ARG A 70 -16.30 9.31 -20.55
#